data_AF-A0A535NVU7-F1
#
_entry.id   AF-A0A535NVU7-F1
#
_cell.length_a   1.000
_cell.length_b   1.000
_cell.length_c   1.000
_cell.angle_alpha   90.00
_cell.angle_beta   90.00
_cell.angle_gamma   90.00
#
_symmetry.space_group_name_H-M   'P 1'
#
loop_
_entity.id
_entity.type
_entity.pdbx_description
1 polymer ?
#
loop_
_entity_poly.entity_id
_entity_poly.type
_entity_poly.pdbx_seq_one_letter_code
_entity_poly.pdbx_strand_id
1 'polypeptide(L)'
;MNTNRWWQRTTTCIIPAFLILFLLLTACSIPGGIGSGGGTPPQTSHTPAASATQPDPAKNDTCPDLSGYPTAGVDCYTPYQFRVAYGVEALMQKGFTGKGQTIVDIVSFGSPTLQQDMDAFDQQFGLPPIKIQIMNPLGTKKFDPSNKDMTGWAIETTIDVQIIHAIAPDAGIVVLTSPVSETEGTIGLPQFRQLEQYALDHHLGSIVSQSWGASEVTLKDAAGQQEIHKWDTFFQKATTQQGITFLSSSGDNGATDYSNLPATKLSPTATTSFPADEPWVTSVGGTSMIRNGTI
;
A
#
# COMPACT_ATOMS: atom_id res chain seq x y z
N MET A 1 10.89 -10.42 72.04
CA MET A 1 9.64 -11.22 71.92
C MET A 1 9.45 -11.48 70.42
N ASN A 2 10.08 -12.53 69.84
CA ASN A 2 9.50 -13.86 69.54
C ASN A 2 8.05 -13.77 69.00
N THR A 3 7.69 -14.22 67.80
CA THR A 3 7.96 -15.53 67.13
C THR A 3 7.86 -15.40 65.58
N ASN A 4 8.85 -15.83 64.79
CA ASN A 4 9.01 -17.14 64.12
C ASN A 4 7.85 -17.66 63.24
N ARG A 5 8.07 -17.77 61.92
CA ARG A 5 7.85 -19.01 61.15
C ARG A 5 8.61 -19.06 59.81
N TRP A 6 9.31 -20.18 59.64
CA TRP A 6 10.08 -20.71 58.50
C TRP A 6 9.13 -21.40 57.48
N TRP A 7 9.43 -21.58 56.18
CA TRP A 7 10.28 -22.62 55.54
C TRP A 7 10.36 -22.29 54.03
N GLN A 8 11.53 -22.16 53.39
CA GLN A 8 12.44 -23.14 52.78
C GLN A 8 12.32 -23.30 51.25
N ARG A 9 13.51 -23.40 50.64
CA ARG A 9 13.87 -23.42 49.23
C ARG A 9 13.66 -24.80 48.61
N THR A 10 13.47 -24.83 47.29
CA THR A 10 14.09 -25.87 46.45
C THR A 10 14.78 -25.22 45.25
N THR A 11 15.98 -25.73 45.01
CA THR A 11 16.93 -25.34 43.99
C THR A 11 16.94 -26.44 42.94
N THR A 12 16.83 -26.11 41.66
CA THR A 12 17.41 -26.98 40.62
C THR A 12 17.95 -26.15 39.47
N CYS A 13 19.25 -26.33 39.28
CA CYS A 13 20.12 -25.77 38.26
C CYS A 13 20.17 -26.74 37.08
N ILE A 14 19.88 -26.31 35.84
CA ILE A 14 20.36 -26.99 34.62
C ILE A 14 20.60 -25.93 33.53
N ILE A 15 21.85 -25.79 33.11
CA ILE A 15 22.35 -25.20 31.85
C ILE A 15 23.52 -26.11 31.42
N PRO A 16 24.05 -26.11 30.18
CA PRO A 16 23.50 -26.13 28.81
C PRO A 16 23.99 -27.38 28.02
N ALA A 17 23.63 -27.56 26.75
CA ALA A 17 24.59 -27.90 25.67
C ALA A 17 23.95 -28.03 24.28
N PHE A 18 24.47 -27.21 23.35
CA PHE A 18 24.80 -27.46 21.93
C PHE A 18 24.14 -28.62 21.16
N LEU A 19 23.64 -28.30 19.95
CA LEU A 19 24.21 -28.84 18.71
C LEU A 19 23.76 -28.07 17.46
N ILE A 20 24.77 -27.53 16.78
CA ILE A 20 24.76 -27.03 15.40
C ILE A 20 24.62 -28.23 14.45
N LEU A 21 23.79 -28.13 13.40
CA LEU A 21 24.00 -28.94 12.20
C LEU A 21 23.65 -28.15 10.93
N PHE A 22 24.70 -27.67 10.27
CA PHE A 22 24.75 -27.36 8.86
C PHE A 22 24.61 -28.66 8.05
N LEU A 23 23.84 -28.65 6.97
CA LEU A 23 23.96 -29.62 5.87
C LEU A 23 23.73 -28.92 4.53
N LEU A 24 24.85 -28.46 3.96
CA LEU A 24 25.09 -28.29 2.52
C LEU A 24 25.60 -29.62 1.97
N LEU A 25 25.08 -30.07 0.83
CA LEU A 25 25.71 -30.99 -0.15
C LEU A 25 24.85 -30.88 -1.45
N THR A 26 25.20 -30.03 -2.42
CA THR A 26 26.01 -30.30 -3.63
C THR A 26 25.59 -31.47 -4.50
N ALA A 27 25.16 -31.09 -5.73
CA ALA A 27 25.54 -31.60 -7.04
C ALA A 27 25.19 -33.04 -7.47
N CYS A 28 24.48 -33.10 -8.61
CA CYS A 28 24.79 -34.08 -9.66
C CYS A 28 24.75 -33.36 -11.02
N SER A 29 25.94 -33.07 -11.55
CA SER A 29 26.21 -32.91 -12.97
C SER A 29 26.86 -34.20 -13.45
N ILE A 30 26.44 -34.74 -14.59
CA ILE A 30 27.22 -35.74 -15.34
C ILE A 30 27.24 -35.33 -16.83
N PRO A 31 28.36 -35.55 -17.53
CA PRO A 31 28.71 -34.89 -18.79
C PRO A 31 28.59 -35.83 -20.01
N GLY A 32 28.70 -35.23 -21.20
CA GLY A 32 29.36 -35.88 -22.34
C GLY A 32 28.51 -36.03 -23.60
N GLY A 33 29.05 -35.55 -24.72
CA GLY A 33 28.57 -35.91 -26.05
C GLY A 33 28.94 -34.93 -27.17
N ILE A 34 30.22 -34.77 -27.46
CA ILE A 34 30.68 -34.17 -28.73
C ILE A 34 30.43 -35.19 -29.85
N GLY A 35 29.65 -34.80 -30.86
CA GLY A 35 29.46 -35.54 -32.11
C GLY A 35 29.51 -34.58 -33.28
N SER A 36 30.65 -34.54 -33.96
CA SER A 36 30.86 -33.83 -35.22
C SER A 36 30.22 -34.64 -36.37
N GLY A 37 29.32 -34.02 -37.12
CA GLY A 37 28.69 -34.62 -38.30
C GLY A 37 28.19 -33.53 -39.22
N GLY A 38 28.96 -33.24 -40.27
CA GLY A 38 28.61 -32.27 -41.31
C GLY A 38 27.42 -32.74 -42.15
N GLY A 39 26.54 -31.79 -42.47
CA GLY A 39 25.46 -31.95 -43.41
C GLY A 39 24.65 -30.66 -43.47
N THR A 40 24.91 -29.83 -44.48
CA THR A 40 24.24 -28.55 -44.73
C THR A 40 22.86 -28.80 -45.33
N PRO A 41 21.75 -28.37 -44.71
CA PRO A 41 20.48 -28.21 -45.39
C PRO A 41 20.29 -26.74 -45.81
N PRO A 42 19.60 -26.45 -46.93
CA PRO A 42 19.41 -25.09 -47.39
C PRO A 42 18.42 -24.37 -46.45
N GLN A 43 18.90 -23.40 -45.66
CA GLN A 43 18.02 -22.47 -44.96
C GLN A 43 17.58 -21.38 -45.92
N THR A 44 16.29 -21.41 -46.20
CA THR A 44 15.50 -20.32 -46.78
C THR A 44 15.78 -19.02 -46.04
N SER A 45 16.13 -17.98 -46.80
CA SER A 45 16.19 -16.61 -46.31
C SER A 45 14.78 -16.15 -45.92
N HIS A 46 14.38 -16.39 -44.68
CA HIS A 46 13.28 -15.69 -44.07
C HIS A 46 13.78 -14.30 -43.68
N THR A 47 13.53 -13.34 -44.56
CA THR A 47 13.45 -11.94 -44.16
C THR A 47 12.50 -11.88 -42.96
N PRO A 48 12.89 -11.34 -41.80
CA PRO A 48 11.91 -11.05 -40.77
C PRO A 48 10.99 -10.02 -41.41
N ALA A 49 9.75 -10.42 -41.72
CA ALA A 49 8.68 -9.46 -41.83
C ALA A 49 8.70 -8.72 -40.50
N ALA A 50 9.02 -7.43 -40.53
CA ALA A 50 8.79 -6.55 -39.41
C ALA A 50 7.30 -6.70 -39.08
N SER A 51 6.98 -7.51 -38.08
CA SER A 51 5.73 -7.34 -37.37
C SER A 51 5.82 -5.94 -36.83
N ALA A 52 5.01 -5.05 -37.38
CA ALA A 52 4.61 -3.87 -36.67
C ALA A 52 3.88 -4.38 -35.42
N THR A 53 4.66 -4.67 -34.37
CA THR A 53 4.13 -4.92 -33.04
C THR A 53 3.30 -3.69 -32.74
N GLN A 54 1.98 -3.85 -32.65
CA GLN A 54 1.17 -2.83 -32.02
C GLN A 54 1.83 -2.54 -30.67
N PRO A 55 2.03 -1.27 -30.28
CA PRO A 55 2.52 -0.95 -28.95
C PRO A 55 1.68 -1.75 -27.95
N ASP A 56 2.34 -2.50 -27.09
CA ASP A 56 1.67 -3.15 -25.98
C ASP A 56 0.95 -2.04 -25.20
N PRO A 57 -0.39 -2.03 -25.12
CA PRO A 57 -1.12 -0.93 -24.48
C PRO A 57 -0.70 -0.72 -23.03
N ALA A 58 -0.28 -1.80 -22.35
CA ALA A 58 0.26 -1.78 -20.99
C ALA A 58 1.63 -1.09 -20.87
N LYS A 59 2.26 -0.75 -22.00
CA LYS A 59 3.53 -0.02 -22.11
C LYS A 59 3.35 1.41 -22.61
N ASN A 60 2.12 1.95 -22.57
CA ASN A 60 1.90 3.35 -22.91
C ASN A 60 2.67 4.25 -21.93
N ASP A 61 3.81 4.75 -22.38
CA ASP A 61 4.71 5.64 -21.64
C ASP A 61 4.47 7.12 -21.98
N THR A 62 3.45 7.39 -22.80
CA THR A 62 3.08 8.75 -23.20
C THR A 62 2.11 9.33 -22.20
N CYS A 63 2.52 10.42 -21.57
CA CYS A 63 1.66 11.20 -20.72
C CYS A 63 0.47 11.77 -21.52
N PRO A 64 -0.74 11.78 -20.93
CA PRO A 64 -1.88 12.44 -21.55
C PRO A 64 -1.59 13.93 -21.75
N ASP A 65 -2.36 14.57 -22.64
CA ASP A 65 -2.30 16.02 -22.77
C ASP A 65 -2.78 16.66 -21.46
N LEU A 66 -1.87 17.36 -20.79
CA LEU A 66 -2.15 18.08 -19.55
C LEU A 66 -2.41 19.57 -19.80
N SER A 67 -2.63 19.97 -21.05
CA SER A 67 -3.04 21.34 -21.37
C SER A 67 -4.33 21.70 -20.61
N GLY A 68 -4.28 22.78 -19.84
CA GLY A 68 -5.40 23.22 -19.00
C GLY A 68 -5.32 22.81 -17.52
N TYR A 69 -4.32 22.02 -17.12
CA TYR A 69 -4.04 21.70 -15.71
C TYR A 69 -2.84 22.50 -15.18
N PRO A 70 -2.80 22.83 -13.87
CA PRO A 70 -1.65 23.51 -13.27
C PRO A 70 -0.45 22.56 -13.15
N THR A 71 0.31 22.40 -14.22
CA THR A 71 1.45 21.47 -14.33
C THR A 71 2.82 22.11 -14.18
N ALA A 72 2.88 23.39 -13.77
CA ALA A 72 4.15 24.08 -13.61
C ALA A 72 5.03 23.36 -12.58
N GLY A 73 6.15 22.76 -13.03
CA GLY A 73 7.06 21.98 -12.19
C GLY A 73 6.58 20.58 -11.84
N VAL A 74 5.54 20.06 -12.51
CA VAL A 74 5.04 18.69 -12.34
C VAL A 74 5.50 17.84 -13.51
N ASP A 75 6.37 16.88 -13.23
CA ASP A 75 6.69 15.81 -14.19
C ASP A 75 5.56 14.78 -14.18
N CYS A 76 5.07 14.44 -15.37
CA CYS A 76 4.09 13.38 -15.50
C CYS A 76 4.79 12.02 -15.62
N TYR A 77 4.23 11.03 -14.90
CA TYR A 77 4.67 9.64 -14.93
C TYR A 77 3.47 8.72 -15.19
N THR A 78 3.58 7.87 -16.20
CA THR A 78 2.55 6.85 -16.47
C THR A 78 2.70 5.64 -15.53
N PRO A 79 1.64 4.82 -15.34
CA PRO A 79 1.73 3.55 -14.61
C PRO A 79 2.91 2.68 -15.03
N TYR A 80 3.14 2.54 -16.33
CA TYR A 80 4.25 1.76 -16.86
C TYR A 80 5.61 2.35 -16.44
N GLN A 81 5.80 3.66 -16.53
CA GLN A 81 7.05 4.31 -16.12
C GLN A 81 7.31 4.12 -14.63
N PHE A 82 6.28 4.23 -13.80
CA PHE A 82 6.37 4.00 -12.37
C PHE A 82 6.74 2.54 -12.06
N ARG A 83 6.11 1.57 -12.74
CA ARG A 83 6.47 0.15 -12.61
C ARG A 83 7.91 -0.15 -13.02
N VAL A 84 8.39 0.47 -14.10
CA VAL A 84 9.78 0.30 -14.56
C VAL A 84 10.75 0.89 -13.56
N ALA A 85 10.50 2.12 -13.08
CA ALA A 85 11.39 2.83 -12.17
C ALA A 85 11.65 2.05 -10.86
N TYR A 86 10.62 1.38 -10.33
CA TYR A 86 10.73 0.60 -9.10
C TYR A 86 10.91 -0.92 -9.33
N GLY A 87 11.14 -1.35 -10.57
CA GLY A 87 11.36 -2.76 -10.92
C GLY A 87 10.14 -3.67 -10.80
N VAL A 88 8.95 -3.11 -10.59
CA VAL A 88 7.66 -3.83 -10.55
C VAL A 88 7.35 -4.48 -11.89
N GLU A 89 7.66 -3.80 -13.00
CA GLU A 89 7.45 -4.34 -14.34
C GLU A 89 8.19 -5.67 -14.55
N ALA A 90 9.43 -5.77 -14.03
CA ALA A 90 10.21 -7.01 -14.09
C ALA A 90 9.63 -8.12 -13.21
N LEU A 91 8.91 -7.79 -12.14
CA LEU A 91 8.18 -8.76 -11.31
C LEU A 91 6.90 -9.23 -12.03
N MET A 92 6.16 -8.31 -12.67
CA MET A 92 4.98 -8.65 -13.45
C MET A 92 5.29 -9.57 -14.63
N GLN A 93 6.42 -9.34 -15.33
CA GLN A 93 6.90 -10.24 -16.40
C GLN A 93 7.23 -11.65 -15.90
N LYS A 94 7.49 -11.82 -14.60
CA LYS A 94 7.65 -13.13 -13.93
C LYS A 94 6.33 -13.70 -13.40
N GLY A 95 5.21 -13.02 -13.60
CA GLY A 95 3.87 -13.43 -13.18
C GLY A 95 3.44 -12.89 -11.81
N PHE A 96 4.19 -11.99 -11.18
CA PHE A 96 3.80 -11.35 -9.91
C PHE A 96 2.99 -10.08 -10.19
N THR A 97 1.68 -10.24 -10.36
CA THR A 97 0.75 -9.15 -10.74
C THR A 97 -0.22 -8.76 -9.63
N GLY A 98 -0.07 -9.33 -8.43
CA GLY A 98 -1.04 -9.19 -7.33
C GLY A 98 -2.17 -10.22 -7.37
N LYS A 99 -2.20 -11.10 -8.39
CA LYS A 99 -3.22 -12.13 -8.55
C LYS A 99 -3.43 -12.95 -7.27
N GLY A 100 -4.68 -13.00 -6.82
CA GLY A 100 -5.10 -13.74 -5.63
C GLY A 100 -4.84 -13.02 -4.30
N GLN A 101 -4.35 -11.78 -4.34
CA GLN A 101 -4.36 -10.86 -3.20
C GLN A 101 -5.53 -9.88 -3.33
N THR A 102 -6.01 -9.39 -2.19
CA THR A 102 -6.96 -8.28 -2.14
C THR A 102 -6.37 -7.19 -1.25
N ILE A 103 -6.37 -5.96 -1.76
CA ILE A 103 -5.97 -4.76 -1.04
C ILE A 103 -7.23 -4.06 -0.56
N VAL A 104 -7.24 -3.71 0.72
CA VAL A 104 -8.31 -2.96 1.36
C VAL A 104 -7.87 -1.51 1.49
N ASP A 105 -8.71 -0.62 1.01
CA ASP A 105 -8.53 0.83 1.08
C ASP A 105 -9.63 1.43 1.96
N ILE A 106 -9.26 2.34 2.87
CA ILE A 106 -10.17 2.94 3.85
C ILE A 106 -10.17 4.46 3.64
N VAL A 107 -11.35 5.01 3.33
CA VAL A 107 -11.49 6.42 2.96
C VAL A 107 -12.75 7.04 3.57
N SER A 108 -12.76 8.35 3.76
CA SER A 108 -14.00 9.06 4.09
C SER A 108 -14.83 9.32 2.84
N PHE A 109 -16.15 9.13 2.94
CA PHE A 109 -17.17 9.41 1.93
C PHE A 109 -17.07 8.66 0.58
N GLY A 110 -15.86 8.26 0.16
CA GLY A 110 -15.57 7.69 -1.15
C GLY A 110 -15.66 8.71 -2.29
N SER A 111 -15.62 8.20 -3.52
CA SER A 111 -15.86 8.98 -4.74
C SER A 111 -17.15 8.52 -5.44
N PRO A 112 -18.07 9.45 -5.80
CA PRO A 112 -19.29 9.09 -6.52
C PRO A 112 -19.03 8.62 -7.96
N THR A 113 -17.86 8.92 -8.52
CA THR A 113 -17.46 8.59 -9.90
C THR A 113 -16.38 7.52 -9.97
N LEU A 114 -15.97 6.93 -8.83
CA LEU A 114 -14.80 6.05 -8.74
C LEU A 114 -14.69 5.01 -9.86
N GLN A 115 -15.77 4.26 -10.15
CA GLN A 115 -15.72 3.26 -11.21
C GLN A 115 -15.53 3.88 -12.60
N GLN A 116 -16.18 5.02 -12.88
CA GLN A 116 -16.06 5.70 -14.16
C GLN A 116 -14.65 6.24 -14.36
N ASP A 117 -14.06 6.77 -13.28
CA ASP A 117 -12.68 7.25 -13.27
C ASP A 117 -11.68 6.10 -13.46
N MET A 118 -11.95 4.93 -12.88
CA MET A 118 -11.16 3.71 -13.10
C MET A 118 -11.27 3.19 -14.53
N ASP A 119 -12.48 3.12 -15.09
CA ASP A 119 -12.69 2.68 -16.47
C ASP A 119 -11.92 3.58 -17.47
N ALA A 120 -11.93 4.90 -17.23
CA ALA A 120 -11.18 5.86 -18.03
C ALA A 120 -9.66 5.72 -17.85
N PHE A 121 -9.20 5.52 -16.60
CA PHE A 121 -7.78 5.30 -16.29
C PHE A 121 -7.24 4.03 -16.94
N ASP A 122 -7.98 2.93 -16.83
CA ASP A 122 -7.62 1.63 -17.40
C ASP A 122 -7.53 1.72 -18.93
N GLN A 123 -8.51 2.39 -19.55
CA GLN A 123 -8.51 2.62 -20.99
C GLN A 123 -7.31 3.50 -21.43
N GLN A 124 -7.04 4.58 -20.70
CA GLN A 124 -5.98 5.53 -21.02
C GLN A 124 -4.58 4.87 -20.97
N PHE A 125 -4.35 4.02 -19.98
CA PHE A 125 -3.04 3.42 -19.72
C PHE A 125 -2.94 1.93 -20.11
N GLY A 126 -3.97 1.38 -20.76
CA GLY A 126 -3.99 0.00 -21.23
C GLY A 126 -3.89 -1.03 -20.10
N LEU A 127 -4.47 -0.73 -18.94
CA LEU A 127 -4.55 -1.66 -17.81
C LEU A 127 -5.74 -2.62 -17.99
N PRO A 128 -5.70 -3.83 -17.41
CA PRO A 128 -6.86 -4.70 -17.40
C PRO A 128 -8.02 -4.01 -16.67
N PRO A 129 -9.25 -4.01 -17.23
CA PRO A 129 -10.40 -3.43 -16.56
C PRO A 129 -10.64 -4.06 -15.19
N ILE A 130 -10.85 -3.23 -14.17
CA ILE A 130 -11.20 -3.68 -12.82
C ILE A 130 -12.60 -3.24 -12.40
N LYS A 131 -13.31 -4.13 -11.69
CA LYS A 131 -14.54 -3.76 -10.98
C LYS A 131 -14.21 -3.50 -9.51
N ILE A 132 -14.36 -2.26 -9.08
CA ILE A 132 -14.09 -1.89 -7.68
C ILE A 132 -15.25 -2.35 -6.78
N GLN A 133 -14.90 -2.98 -5.67
CA GLN A 133 -15.85 -3.38 -4.63
C GLN A 133 -15.93 -2.29 -3.56
N ILE A 134 -16.95 -1.45 -3.65
CA ILE A 134 -17.21 -0.41 -2.65
C ILE A 134 -18.13 -0.97 -1.58
N MET A 135 -17.74 -0.80 -0.31
CA MET A 135 -18.49 -1.21 0.86
C MET A 135 -18.63 -0.07 1.87
N ASN A 136 -19.73 -0.07 2.62
CA ASN A 136 -20.09 1.02 3.54
C ASN A 136 -20.80 0.47 4.79
N PRO A 137 -20.15 -0.42 5.57
CA PRO A 137 -20.79 -1.14 6.68
C PRO A 137 -21.23 -0.22 7.83
N LEU A 138 -20.68 1.00 7.92
CA LEU A 138 -21.08 2.01 8.90
C LEU A 138 -22.14 2.99 8.37
N GLY A 139 -22.71 2.71 7.19
CA GLY A 139 -23.63 3.60 6.50
C GLY A 139 -22.92 4.58 5.58
N THR A 140 -23.69 5.43 4.91
CA THR A 140 -23.17 6.44 3.98
C THR A 140 -23.58 7.84 4.39
N LYS A 141 -22.81 8.83 3.92
CA LYS A 141 -23.20 10.23 3.90
C LYS A 141 -23.44 10.64 2.46
N LYS A 142 -24.51 11.41 2.20
CA LYS A 142 -24.79 11.92 0.86
C LYS A 142 -23.63 12.82 0.41
N PHE A 143 -23.05 12.50 -0.74
CA PHE A 143 -22.01 13.32 -1.35
C PHE A 143 -22.55 14.71 -1.70
N ASP A 144 -21.79 15.74 -1.31
CA ASP A 144 -22.06 17.15 -1.60
C ASP A 144 -20.88 17.72 -2.40
N PRO A 145 -21.03 17.97 -3.71
CA PRO A 145 -19.95 18.50 -4.54
C PRO A 145 -19.54 19.93 -4.19
N SER A 146 -20.33 20.64 -3.36
CA SER A 146 -19.96 21.96 -2.84
C SER A 146 -19.14 21.90 -1.55
N ASN A 147 -19.07 20.73 -0.91
CA ASN A 147 -18.27 20.50 0.28
C ASN A 147 -16.84 20.09 -0.10
N LYS A 148 -15.89 21.00 0.17
CA LYS A 148 -14.47 20.81 -0.18
C LYS A 148 -13.83 19.57 0.46
N ASP A 149 -14.25 19.22 1.66
CA ASP A 149 -13.77 18.03 2.39
C ASP A 149 -14.17 16.75 1.63
N MET A 150 -15.45 16.65 1.24
CA MET A 150 -15.93 15.51 0.44
C MET A 150 -15.28 15.44 -0.93
N THR A 151 -15.09 16.57 -1.60
CA THR A 151 -14.40 16.57 -2.91
C THR A 151 -12.92 16.21 -2.78
N GLY A 152 -12.25 16.61 -1.69
CA GLY A 152 -10.87 16.23 -1.39
C GLY A 152 -10.76 14.72 -1.21
N TRP A 153 -11.59 14.14 -0.35
CA TRP A 153 -11.65 12.70 -0.14
C TRP A 153 -12.02 11.89 -1.38
N ALA A 154 -12.86 12.43 -2.28
CA ALA A 154 -13.14 11.78 -3.55
C ALA A 154 -11.92 11.75 -4.48
N ILE A 155 -11.11 12.81 -4.48
CA ILE A 155 -9.84 12.83 -5.22
C ILE A 155 -8.88 11.79 -4.61
N GLU A 156 -8.75 11.77 -3.29
CA GLU A 156 -7.92 10.81 -2.55
C GLU A 156 -8.30 9.35 -2.87
N THR A 157 -9.60 9.03 -2.73
CA THR A 157 -10.13 7.70 -3.05
C THR A 157 -9.79 7.28 -4.49
N THR A 158 -9.89 8.21 -5.44
CA THR A 158 -9.60 7.90 -6.85
C THR A 158 -8.11 7.67 -7.06
N ILE A 159 -7.22 8.49 -6.49
CA ILE A 159 -5.77 8.30 -6.66
C ILE A 159 -5.27 7.03 -5.97
N ASP A 160 -5.76 6.71 -4.77
CA ASP A 160 -5.41 5.49 -4.04
C ASP A 160 -5.67 4.25 -4.90
N VAL A 161 -6.91 4.11 -5.38
CA VAL A 161 -7.32 2.94 -6.17
C VAL A 161 -6.60 2.87 -7.52
N GLN A 162 -6.41 4.01 -8.19
CA GLN A 162 -5.67 4.06 -9.46
C GLN A 162 -4.23 3.61 -9.29
N ILE A 163 -3.52 4.08 -8.25
CA ILE A 163 -2.12 3.70 -8.02
C ILE A 163 -2.01 2.24 -7.55
N ILE A 164 -2.92 1.76 -6.69
CA ILE A 164 -2.98 0.35 -6.30
C ILE A 164 -3.10 -0.54 -7.54
N HIS A 165 -4.08 -0.27 -8.40
CA HIS A 165 -4.30 -1.04 -9.62
C HIS A 165 -3.16 -0.88 -10.64
N ALA A 166 -2.59 0.31 -10.72
CA ALA A 166 -1.39 0.58 -11.50
C ALA A 166 -0.17 -0.19 -11.00
N ILE A 167 -0.10 -0.70 -9.78
CA ILE A 167 1.04 -1.52 -9.32
C ILE A 167 0.70 -3.01 -9.32
N ALA A 168 -0.53 -3.37 -8.95
CA ALA A 168 -0.98 -4.75 -8.80
C ALA A 168 -2.27 -4.98 -9.63
N PRO A 169 -2.17 -5.03 -10.96
CA PRO A 169 -3.34 -4.98 -11.85
C PRO A 169 -4.26 -6.21 -11.78
N ASP A 170 -3.79 -7.33 -11.19
CA ASP A 170 -4.60 -8.53 -10.99
C ASP A 170 -5.05 -8.71 -9.52
N ALA A 171 -4.74 -7.76 -8.63
CA ALA A 171 -5.24 -7.78 -7.27
C ALA A 171 -6.72 -7.37 -7.22
N GLY A 172 -7.47 -7.93 -6.26
CA GLY A 172 -8.76 -7.37 -5.87
C GLY A 172 -8.56 -6.05 -5.11
N ILE A 173 -9.49 -5.11 -5.26
CA ILE A 173 -9.51 -3.88 -4.48
C ILE A 173 -10.88 -3.72 -3.82
N VAL A 174 -10.87 -3.60 -2.49
CA VAL A 174 -12.04 -3.31 -1.67
C VAL A 174 -11.88 -1.91 -1.09
N VAL A 175 -12.84 -1.03 -1.37
CA VAL A 175 -12.88 0.32 -0.81
C VAL A 175 -13.95 0.36 0.28
N LEU A 176 -13.53 0.55 1.53
CA LEU A 176 -14.42 0.75 2.67
C LEU A 176 -14.57 2.25 2.93
N THR A 177 -15.81 2.73 2.85
CA THR A 177 -16.12 4.16 3.01
C THR A 177 -16.68 4.46 4.39
N SER A 178 -16.15 5.50 5.02
CA SER A 178 -16.65 6.07 6.27
C SER A 178 -17.70 7.16 6.00
N PRO A 179 -18.82 7.22 6.76
CA PRO A 179 -19.78 8.32 6.64
C PRO A 179 -19.30 9.62 7.30
N VAL A 180 -18.11 9.64 7.89
CA VAL A 180 -17.50 10.80 8.55
C VAL A 180 -16.11 11.08 7.98
N SER A 181 -15.67 12.33 8.05
CA SER A 181 -14.29 12.70 7.70
C SER A 181 -13.33 12.17 8.77
N GLU A 182 -12.16 11.71 8.33
CA GLU A 182 -10.97 11.56 9.18
C GLU A 182 -10.16 12.85 9.04
N THR A 183 -9.80 13.42 10.17
CA THR A 183 -9.04 14.67 10.25
C THR A 183 -8.26 14.66 11.56
N GLU A 184 -7.50 15.73 11.81
CA GLU A 184 -6.80 15.96 13.07
C GLU A 184 -7.53 15.57 14.37
N GLY A 185 -6.74 15.11 15.34
CA GLY A 185 -7.22 14.59 16.62
C GLY A 185 -7.96 13.27 16.45
N THR A 186 -9.02 13.07 17.24
CA THR A 186 -9.77 11.79 17.24
C THR A 186 -10.94 11.75 16.26
N ILE A 187 -11.01 12.68 15.31
CA ILE A 187 -12.15 12.82 14.40
C ILE A 187 -12.04 11.74 13.32
N GLY A 188 -13.03 10.84 13.23
CA GLY A 188 -13.04 9.75 12.25
C GLY A 188 -12.24 8.50 12.66
N LEU A 189 -11.21 8.64 13.50
CA LEU A 189 -10.39 7.51 13.96
C LEU A 189 -11.20 6.31 14.50
N PRO A 190 -12.25 6.47 15.33
CA PRO A 190 -13.03 5.32 15.80
C PRO A 190 -13.75 4.59 14.66
N GLN A 191 -14.24 5.32 13.65
CA GLN A 191 -14.94 4.77 12.50
C GLN A 191 -13.96 4.05 11.57
N PHE A 192 -12.77 4.61 11.34
CA PHE A 192 -11.74 3.95 10.55
C PHE A 192 -11.29 2.65 11.21
N ARG A 193 -11.09 2.61 12.53
CA ARG A 193 -10.80 1.37 13.26
C ARG A 193 -11.92 0.35 13.14
N GLN A 194 -13.18 0.79 13.13
CA GLN A 194 -14.34 -0.08 12.92
C GLN A 194 -14.38 -0.64 11.49
N LEU A 195 -14.02 0.15 10.48
CA LEU A 195 -13.92 -0.32 9.09
C LEU A 195 -12.79 -1.33 8.92
N GLU A 196 -11.63 -1.10 9.50
CA GLU A 196 -10.54 -2.06 9.46
C GLU A 196 -10.90 -3.34 10.22
N GLN A 197 -11.52 -3.23 11.40
CA GLN A 197 -12.04 -4.41 12.10
C GLN A 197 -13.06 -5.18 11.25
N TYR A 198 -13.94 -4.49 10.53
CA TYR A 198 -14.85 -5.12 9.58
C TYR A 198 -14.09 -5.86 8.47
N ALA A 199 -13.04 -5.26 7.91
CA ALA A 199 -12.21 -5.90 6.89
C ALA A 199 -11.59 -7.22 7.40
N LEU A 200 -11.10 -7.22 8.65
CA LEU A 200 -10.54 -8.39 9.30
C LEU A 200 -11.60 -9.47 9.55
N ASP A 201 -12.71 -9.09 10.19
CA ASP A 201 -13.80 -10.03 10.55
C ASP A 201 -14.40 -10.71 9.32
N HIS A 202 -14.47 -9.99 8.20
CA HIS A 202 -14.99 -10.47 6.93
C HIS A 202 -13.93 -11.01 5.96
N HIS A 203 -12.66 -11.08 6.39
CA HIS A 203 -11.54 -11.59 5.59
C HIS A 203 -11.44 -10.95 4.20
N LEU A 204 -11.63 -9.62 4.13
CA LEU A 204 -11.72 -8.89 2.87
C LEU A 204 -10.36 -8.79 2.15
N GLY A 205 -9.27 -8.83 2.91
CA GLY A 205 -7.91 -8.79 2.39
C GLY A 205 -6.88 -8.89 3.52
N SER A 206 -5.61 -9.04 3.15
CA SER A 206 -4.47 -9.13 4.08
C SER A 206 -3.54 -7.92 4.01
N ILE A 207 -3.85 -6.95 3.16
CA ILE A 207 -3.09 -5.72 2.95
C ILE A 207 -4.07 -4.56 3.07
N VAL A 208 -3.76 -3.60 3.95
CA VAL A 208 -4.54 -2.38 4.16
C VAL A 208 -3.68 -1.19 3.79
N SER A 209 -4.16 -0.37 2.85
CA SER A 209 -3.57 0.90 2.45
C SER A 209 -4.26 2.04 3.20
N GLN A 210 -3.49 2.97 3.74
CA GLN A 210 -3.97 4.05 4.62
C GLN A 210 -3.36 5.39 4.18
N SER A 211 -4.09 6.13 3.36
CA SER A 211 -3.75 7.50 2.95
C SER A 211 -4.49 8.52 3.81
N TRP A 212 -4.41 8.35 5.12
CA TRP A 212 -5.10 9.17 6.12
C TRP A 212 -4.24 9.26 7.37
N GLY A 213 -4.49 10.27 8.20
CA GLY A 213 -3.74 10.44 9.42
C GLY A 213 -4.01 11.75 10.16
N ALA A 214 -3.59 11.76 11.41
CA ALA A 214 -3.65 12.91 12.29
C ALA A 214 -2.29 13.13 12.94
N SER A 215 -1.91 14.40 13.11
CA SER A 215 -0.67 14.74 13.80
C SER A 215 -0.64 14.18 15.22
N GLU A 216 0.48 13.59 15.65
CA GLU A 216 0.68 13.16 17.04
C GLU A 216 0.39 14.29 18.05
N VAL A 217 0.69 15.54 17.67
CA VAL A 217 0.47 16.72 18.52
C VAL A 217 -1.00 16.92 18.82
N THR A 218 -1.90 16.62 17.88
CA THR A 218 -3.35 16.78 18.06
C THR A 218 -3.98 15.64 18.85
N LEU A 219 -3.21 14.59 19.17
CA LEU A 219 -3.62 13.40 19.94
C LEU A 219 -3.02 13.33 21.36
N LYS A 220 -2.36 14.39 21.83
CA LYS A 220 -1.70 14.41 23.16
C LYS A 220 -2.64 14.48 24.36
N ASP A 221 -3.90 14.87 24.15
CA ASP A 221 -4.86 14.94 25.23
C ASP A 221 -5.32 13.54 25.69
N ALA A 222 -6.08 13.47 26.78
CA ALA A 222 -6.49 12.19 27.35
C ALA A 222 -7.38 11.37 26.39
N ALA A 223 -8.14 12.01 25.51
CA ALA A 223 -8.99 11.31 24.54
C ALA A 223 -8.16 10.74 23.39
N GLY A 224 -7.21 11.51 22.86
CA GLY A 224 -6.26 11.06 21.84
C GLY A 224 -5.42 9.88 22.32
N GLN A 225 -4.85 9.96 23.52
CA GLN A 225 -4.06 8.85 24.09
C GLN A 225 -4.90 7.58 24.34
N GLN A 226 -6.17 7.73 24.71
CA GLN A 226 -7.08 6.59 24.82
C GLN A 226 -7.40 5.97 23.45
N GLU A 227 -7.49 6.77 22.39
CA GLU A 227 -7.75 6.26 21.05
C GLU A 227 -6.51 5.57 20.47
N ILE A 228 -5.32 6.16 20.62
CA ILE A 228 -4.03 5.54 20.25
C ILE A 228 -3.89 4.16 20.92
N HIS A 229 -4.18 4.05 22.23
CA HIS A 229 -4.08 2.75 22.90
C HIS A 229 -4.99 1.66 22.30
N LYS A 230 -6.18 2.03 21.80
CA LYS A 230 -7.07 1.07 21.13
C LYS A 230 -6.53 0.68 19.76
N TRP A 231 -5.91 1.62 19.05
CA TRP A 231 -5.29 1.38 17.75
C TRP A 231 -4.02 0.52 17.86
N ASP A 232 -3.10 0.81 18.78
CA ASP A 232 -1.94 -0.04 19.07
C ASP A 232 -2.37 -1.49 19.37
N THR A 233 -3.36 -1.66 20.25
CA THR A 233 -3.91 -3.00 20.57
C THR A 233 -4.51 -3.68 19.33
N PHE A 234 -5.22 -2.91 18.48
CA PHE A 234 -5.81 -3.41 17.25
C PHE A 234 -4.74 -3.84 16.24
N PHE A 235 -3.79 -2.97 15.91
CA PHE A 235 -2.73 -3.26 14.95
C PHE A 235 -1.82 -4.39 15.43
N GLN A 236 -1.45 -4.42 16.73
CA GLN A 236 -0.70 -5.53 17.29
C GLN A 236 -1.42 -6.87 17.06
N LYS A 237 -2.71 -6.94 17.38
CA LYS A 237 -3.49 -8.17 17.21
C LYS A 237 -3.61 -8.54 15.73
N ALA A 238 -3.95 -7.58 14.88
CA ALA A 238 -4.14 -7.78 13.45
C ALA A 238 -2.86 -8.31 12.78
N THR A 239 -1.71 -7.72 13.08
CA THR A 239 -0.42 -8.12 12.50
C THR A 239 0.06 -9.45 13.07
N THR A 240 0.11 -9.61 14.39
CA THR A 240 0.74 -10.78 15.04
C THR A 240 -0.11 -12.04 15.02
N GLN A 241 -1.44 -11.92 14.91
CA GLN A 241 -2.35 -13.07 14.98
C GLN A 241 -3.05 -13.36 13.65
N GLN A 242 -3.26 -12.35 12.80
CA GLN A 242 -4.00 -12.50 11.54
C GLN A 242 -3.13 -12.27 10.31
N GLY A 243 -1.87 -11.83 10.49
CA GLY A 243 -0.93 -11.64 9.38
C GLY A 243 -1.31 -10.48 8.45
N ILE A 244 -2.03 -9.48 8.96
CA ILE A 244 -2.38 -8.28 8.20
C ILE A 244 -1.15 -7.38 8.06
N THR A 245 -0.96 -6.82 6.86
CA THR A 245 0.02 -5.77 6.59
C THR A 245 -0.68 -4.43 6.46
N PHE A 246 -0.27 -3.45 7.26
CA PHE A 246 -0.74 -2.07 7.18
C PHE A 246 0.35 -1.19 6.57
N LEU A 247 -0.01 -0.38 5.58
CA LEU A 247 0.85 0.63 4.98
C LEU A 247 0.19 1.98 5.14
N SER A 248 0.86 2.90 5.83
CA SER A 248 0.34 4.25 6.06
C SER A 248 1.32 5.29 5.51
N SER A 249 0.79 6.32 4.85
CA SER A 249 1.59 7.45 4.39
C SER A 249 2.21 8.18 5.59
N SER A 250 3.46 8.65 5.46
CA SER A 250 4.14 9.34 6.57
C SER A 250 3.65 10.79 6.80
N GLY A 251 2.69 11.26 6.02
CA GLY A 251 2.20 12.64 5.99
C GLY A 251 2.92 13.56 4.99
N ASP A 252 2.25 14.65 4.62
CA ASP A 252 2.66 15.59 3.56
C ASP A 252 3.36 16.87 4.06
N ASN A 253 3.54 16.99 5.38
CA ASN A 253 4.03 18.20 6.04
C ASN A 253 5.50 18.12 6.48
N GLY A 254 6.23 17.11 5.97
CA GLY A 254 7.65 16.90 6.21
C GLY A 254 7.95 16.56 7.66
N ALA A 255 9.00 17.17 8.24
CA ALA A 255 9.32 16.99 9.67
C ALA A 255 8.38 17.78 10.61
N THR A 256 7.27 18.32 10.09
CA THR A 256 6.23 19.01 10.85
C THR A 256 4.89 18.37 10.52
N ASP A 257 3.88 18.70 11.30
CA ASP A 257 2.49 18.38 10.99
C ASP A 257 1.58 19.40 11.68
N TYR A 258 0.28 19.34 11.52
CA TYR A 258 -0.64 20.29 12.14
C TYR A 258 -0.56 20.23 13.67
N SER A 259 -0.79 21.37 14.31
CA SER A 259 -0.74 21.53 15.77
C SER A 259 -2.12 21.81 16.38
N ASN A 260 -3.16 21.86 15.54
CA ASN A 260 -4.52 22.16 15.95
C ASN A 260 -5.55 21.47 15.06
N LEU A 261 -6.71 21.12 15.65
CA LEU A 261 -7.78 20.38 14.97
C LEU A 261 -8.27 20.99 13.64
N PRO A 262 -8.35 22.32 13.48
CA PRO A 262 -8.74 22.90 12.19
C PRO A 262 -7.69 22.79 11.07
N ALA A 263 -6.52 22.18 11.32
CA ALA A 263 -5.41 22.07 10.37
C ALA A 263 -4.97 23.41 9.77
N THR A 264 -4.82 24.44 10.61
CA THR A 264 -4.46 25.81 10.16
C THR A 264 -3.08 26.28 10.63
N LYS A 265 -2.41 25.50 11.48
CA LYS A 265 -1.09 25.85 12.04
C LYS A 265 -0.20 24.63 12.11
N LEU A 266 0.98 24.70 11.51
CA LEU A 266 2.01 23.66 11.66
C LEU A 266 2.68 23.73 13.03
N SER A 267 3.09 22.57 13.52
CA SER A 267 3.85 22.40 14.74
C SER A 267 5.20 23.13 14.63
N PRO A 268 5.60 23.93 15.64
CA PRO A 268 6.91 24.57 15.68
C PRO A 268 8.04 23.60 16.06
N THR A 269 7.71 22.37 16.44
CA THR A 269 8.64 21.31 16.80
C THR A 269 8.43 20.09 15.92
N ALA A 270 9.49 19.31 15.71
CA ALA A 270 9.40 18.08 14.95
C ALA A 270 8.31 17.15 15.51
N THR A 271 7.51 16.59 14.62
CA THR A 271 6.41 15.66 14.89
C THR A 271 6.22 14.76 13.69
N THR A 272 5.51 13.65 13.87
CA THR A 272 5.05 12.78 12.78
C THR A 272 3.53 12.61 12.84
N SER A 273 2.98 11.80 11.94
CA SER A 273 1.57 11.48 11.81
C SER A 273 1.25 10.08 12.35
N PHE A 274 0.10 9.96 13.01
CA PHE A 274 -0.56 8.70 13.33
C PHE A 274 -1.47 8.28 12.15
N PRO A 275 -1.51 6.99 11.74
CA PRO A 275 -0.93 5.81 12.39
C PRO A 275 0.47 5.43 11.88
N ALA A 276 1.12 6.27 11.10
CA ALA A 276 2.44 5.97 10.54
C ALA A 276 3.56 5.85 11.61
N ASP A 277 3.30 6.33 12.83
CA ASP A 277 4.15 6.20 14.02
C ASP A 277 3.96 4.88 14.79
N GLU A 278 2.93 4.10 14.48
CA GLU A 278 2.65 2.82 15.16
C GLU A 278 3.68 1.75 14.77
N PRO A 279 4.28 1.01 15.74
CA PRO A 279 5.34 0.03 15.47
C PRO A 279 4.87 -1.20 14.67
N TRP A 280 3.56 -1.35 14.50
CA TRP A 280 2.92 -2.43 13.77
C TRP A 280 2.60 -2.06 12.31
N VAL A 281 2.79 -0.79 11.94
CA VAL A 281 2.46 -0.23 10.63
C VAL A 281 3.74 0.05 9.85
N THR A 282 3.72 -0.23 8.55
CA THR A 282 4.81 0.20 7.67
C THR A 282 4.56 1.64 7.23
N SER A 283 5.32 2.58 7.78
CA SER A 283 5.32 3.97 7.33
C SER A 283 5.95 4.11 5.94
N VAL A 284 5.24 4.74 5.02
CA VAL A 284 5.67 4.96 3.63
C VAL A 284 5.87 6.45 3.39
N GLY A 285 7.13 6.85 3.19
CA GLY A 285 7.50 8.23 2.87
C GLY A 285 7.47 8.56 1.37
N GLY A 286 7.59 9.85 1.07
CA GLY A 286 7.62 10.36 -0.31
C GLY A 286 9.04 10.55 -0.87
N THR A 287 9.17 10.43 -2.20
CA THR A 287 10.41 10.77 -2.94
C THR A 287 10.08 11.56 -4.20
N SER A 288 11.07 12.29 -4.73
CA SER A 288 10.98 12.86 -6.07
C SER A 288 11.67 11.93 -7.06
N MET A 289 10.92 11.44 -8.04
CA MET A 289 11.45 10.68 -9.16
C MET A 289 11.86 11.65 -10.28
N ILE A 290 13.01 11.38 -10.91
CA ILE A 290 13.51 12.14 -12.07
C ILE A 290 13.83 11.14 -13.18
N ARG A 291 13.25 11.34 -14.38
CA ARG A 291 13.57 10.53 -15.56
C ARG A 291 14.87 11.01 -16.20
N ASN A 292 15.92 10.19 -16.14
CA ASN A 292 17.16 10.41 -16.90
C ASN A 292 17.17 9.56 -18.19
N GLY A 293 16.85 10.18 -19.33
CA GLY A 293 16.93 9.58 -20.66
C GLY A 293 15.64 8.96 -21.20
N THR A 294 15.68 8.48 -22.44
CA THR A 294 14.61 7.70 -23.10
C THR A 294 14.84 6.20 -22.90
N ILE A 295 13.74 5.46 -22.69
CA ILE A 295 13.74 3.98 -22.59
C ILE A 295 13.84 3.39 -24.00
#